data_AF-A0A536ZHJ0-F1
#
_entry.id   AF-A0A536ZHJ0-F1
#
_cell.length_a   1.000
_cell.length_b   1.000
_cell.length_c   1.000
_cell.angle_alpha   90.00
_cell.angle_beta   90.00
_cell.angle_gamma   90.00
#
_symmetry.space_group_name_H-M   'P 1'
#
loop_
_entity.id
_entity.type
_entity.pdbx_description
1 polymer ?
#
loop_
_entity_poly.entity_id
_entity_poly.type
_entity_poly.pdbx_seq_one_letter_code
_entity_poly.pdbx_strand_id
1 'polypeptide(L)'
;MLLQALWAPASILMLSVVVARLRRADGLWSLLRFLGGAAGAFFYCRLAGIALPMTVAWRYLFAFALACTTALGWELTEFAIDQVAGTSLQEGRVDTMSDLMLSVCGAALFLAFAAITSWKAPAAR
;
A
#
# COMPACT_ATOMS: atom_id res chain seq x y z
N MET A 1 -16.12 1.80 11.69
CA MET A 1 -14.93 0.94 11.83
C MET A 1 -14.16 0.75 10.52
N LEU A 2 -14.78 0.38 9.39
CA LEU A 2 -14.08 0.27 8.09
C LEU A 2 -13.68 1.62 7.46
N LEU A 3 -14.60 2.59 7.49
CA LEU A 3 -14.31 3.97 7.06
C LEU A 3 -13.16 4.62 7.85
N GLN A 4 -12.91 4.16 9.09
CA GLN A 4 -11.82 4.64 9.94
C GLN A 4 -10.44 4.10 9.53
N ALA A 5 -10.37 3.15 8.59
CA ALA A 5 -9.10 2.67 8.04
C ALA A 5 -8.89 3.13 6.59
N LEU A 6 -9.98 3.44 5.88
CA LEU A 6 -9.94 3.86 4.46
C LEU A 6 -9.27 5.22 4.26
N TRP A 7 -9.23 6.07 5.28
CA TRP A 7 -8.56 7.37 5.21
C TRP A 7 -7.09 7.23 4.80
N ALA A 8 -6.39 6.16 5.21
CA ALA A 8 -4.96 6.00 4.92
C ALA A 8 -4.70 5.83 3.42
N PRO A 9 -5.25 4.82 2.72
CA PRO A 9 -5.09 4.71 1.27
C PRO A 9 -5.73 5.89 0.52
N ALA A 10 -6.85 6.44 0.99
CA ALA A 10 -7.46 7.62 0.39
C ALA A 10 -6.54 8.86 0.46
N SER A 11 -5.83 9.05 1.58
CA SER A 11 -4.87 10.15 1.73
C SER A 11 -3.70 9.99 0.78
N ILE A 12 -3.21 8.76 0.54
CA ILE A 12 -2.16 8.51 -0.44
C ILE A 12 -2.64 8.88 -1.84
N LEU A 13 -3.84 8.45 -2.25
CA LEU A 13 -4.39 8.83 -3.56
C LEU A 13 -4.55 10.34 -3.71
N MET A 14 -5.03 11.03 -2.68
CA MET A 14 -5.16 12.49 -2.70
C MET A 14 -3.78 13.17 -2.80
N LEU A 15 -2.78 12.69 -2.06
CA LEU A 15 -1.41 13.18 -2.16
C LEU A 15 -0.82 12.91 -3.54
N SER A 16 -1.06 11.76 -4.15
CA SER A 16 -0.64 11.46 -5.53
C SER A 16 -1.23 12.46 -6.53
N VAL A 17 -2.50 12.85 -6.37
CA VAL A 17 -3.11 13.90 -7.21
C VAL A 17 -2.43 15.26 -6.99
N VAL A 18 -2.08 15.62 -5.76
CA VAL A 18 -1.36 16.86 -5.47
C VAL A 18 0.05 16.83 -6.06
N VAL A 19 0.80 15.75 -5.85
CA VAL A 19 2.16 15.58 -6.36
C VAL A 19 2.19 15.59 -7.89
N ALA A 20 1.19 15.01 -8.55
CA ALA A 20 1.03 15.08 -10.01
C ALA A 20 0.87 16.51 -10.55
N ARG A 21 0.53 17.49 -9.71
CA ARG A 21 0.45 18.92 -10.10
C ARG A 21 1.76 19.67 -9.87
N LEU A 22 2.75 19.07 -9.20
CA LEU A 22 4.03 19.72 -8.93
C LEU A 22 4.97 19.57 -10.13
N ARG A 23 5.69 20.65 -10.47
CA ARG A 23 6.64 20.65 -11.60
C ARG A 23 7.92 19.84 -11.36
N ARG A 24 8.17 19.44 -10.11
CA ARG A 24 9.36 18.68 -9.70
C ARG A 24 8.97 17.77 -8.55
N ALA A 25 8.77 16.49 -8.86
CA ALA A 25 8.29 15.47 -7.94
C ALA A 25 9.27 14.30 -7.80
N ASP A 26 10.48 14.46 -8.31
CA ASP A 26 11.52 13.44 -8.31
C ASP A 26 11.79 12.97 -6.87
N GLY A 27 11.58 11.68 -6.61
CA GLY A 27 11.67 11.05 -5.28
C GLY A 27 10.39 11.07 -4.43
N LEU A 28 9.47 12.02 -4.65
CA LEU A 28 8.15 12.01 -3.97
C LEU A 28 7.30 10.84 -4.43
N TRP A 29 7.39 10.48 -5.72
CA TRP A 29 6.72 9.30 -6.26
C TRP A 29 7.16 8.02 -5.56
N SER A 30 8.47 7.81 -5.42
CA SER A 30 9.01 6.65 -4.71
C SER A 30 8.55 6.58 -3.25
N LEU A 31 8.50 7.73 -2.56
CA LEU A 31 7.97 7.81 -1.20
C LEU A 31 6.47 7.47 -1.17
N LEU A 32 5.68 7.98 -2.13
CA LEU A 32 4.25 7.69 -2.21
C LEU A 32 3.97 6.21 -2.50
N ARG A 33 4.77 5.53 -3.33
CA ARG A 33 4.65 4.08 -3.54
C ARG A 33 4.89 3.31 -2.25
N PHE A 34 5.97 3.65 -1.56
CA PHE A 34 6.30 3.06 -0.27
C PHE A 34 5.18 3.28 0.77
N LEU A 35 4.72 4.52 0.93
CA LEU A 35 3.65 4.86 1.86
C LEU A 35 2.30 4.26 1.43
N GLY A 36 2.05 4.12 0.14
CA GLY A 36 0.89 3.43 -0.43
C GLY A 36 0.83 1.97 -0.01
N GLY A 37 1.95 1.26 -0.11
CA GLY A 37 2.08 -0.10 0.39
C GLY A 37 1.80 -0.22 1.89
N ALA A 38 2.39 0.67 2.70
CA ALA A 38 2.16 0.71 4.15
C ALA A 38 0.69 1.02 4.49
N ALA A 39 0.08 1.98 3.80
CA ALA A 39 -1.32 2.37 3.98
C ALA A 39 -2.29 1.24 3.60
N GLY A 40 -2.02 0.54 2.49
CA GLY A 40 -2.76 -0.65 2.08
C GLY A 40 -2.65 -1.75 3.14
N ALA A 41 -1.45 -2.05 3.62
CA ALA A 41 -1.24 -3.04 4.66
C ALA A 41 -1.94 -2.70 5.98
N PHE A 42 -1.95 -1.43 6.40
CA PHE A 42 -2.74 -0.95 7.54
C PHE A 42 -4.23 -1.21 7.33
N PHE A 43 -4.77 -0.81 6.17
CA PHE A 43 -6.18 -0.98 5.85
C PHE A 43 -6.58 -2.46 5.86
N TYR A 44 -5.84 -3.32 5.17
CA TYR A 44 -6.16 -4.74 5.10
C TYR A 44 -5.98 -5.46 6.44
N CYS A 45 -4.98 -5.08 7.24
CA CYS A 45 -4.79 -5.64 8.58
C CYS A 45 -5.95 -5.29 9.51
N ARG A 46 -6.51 -4.08 9.39
CA ARG A 46 -7.71 -3.65 10.11
C ARG A 46 -8.96 -4.37 9.60
N LEU A 47 -9.14 -4.46 8.28
CA LEU A 47 -10.26 -5.18 7.65
C LEU A 47 -10.28 -6.65 8.07
N ALA A 48 -9.13 -7.34 7.99
CA ALA A 48 -8.99 -8.74 8.37
C ALA A 48 -9.36 -8.98 9.84
N GLY A 49 -9.00 -8.07 10.74
CA GLY A 49 -9.35 -8.16 12.16
C GLY A 49 -10.84 -7.97 12.47
N ILE A 50 -11.63 -7.42 11.54
CA ILE A 50 -13.08 -7.23 11.69
C ILE A 50 -13.85 -8.33 10.94
N ALA A 51 -13.42 -8.68 9.73
CA ALA A 51 -14.21 -9.46 8.79
C ALA A 51 -14.06 -10.97 8.94
N LEU A 52 -12.96 -11.46 9.53
CA LEU A 52 -12.61 -12.88 9.49
C LEU A 52 -12.08 -13.36 10.84
N PRO A 53 -12.62 -14.47 11.41
CA PRO A 53 -12.01 -15.10 12.56
C PRO A 53 -10.72 -15.81 12.11
N MET A 54 -9.57 -15.18 12.37
CA MET A 54 -8.27 -15.74 11.99
C MET A 54 -7.23 -15.51 13.09
N THR A 55 -6.19 -16.37 13.10
CA THR A 55 -5.06 -16.18 14.01
C THR A 55 -4.32 -14.89 13.67
N VAL A 56 -3.59 -14.35 14.64
CA VAL A 56 -2.79 -13.13 14.46
C VAL A 56 -1.81 -13.25 13.29
N ALA A 57 -1.14 -14.41 13.16
CA ALA A 57 -0.21 -14.66 12.05
C ALA A 57 -0.92 -14.62 10.68
N TRP A 58 -2.05 -15.31 10.55
CA TRP A 58 -2.82 -15.31 9.30
C TRP A 58 -3.33 -13.92 8.93
N ARG A 59 -3.67 -13.08 9.92
CA ARG A 59 -4.05 -11.69 9.69
C ARG A 59 -2.95 -10.85 9.06
N TYR A 60 -1.72 -10.96 9.54
CA TYR A 60 -0.59 -10.24 8.94
C TYR A 60 -0.28 -10.76 7.53
N LEU A 61 -0.27 -12.09 7.32
CA LEU A 61 -0.03 -12.69 6.01
C LEU A 61 -1.10 -12.30 4.99
N PHE A 62 -2.37 -12.36 5.37
CA PHE A 62 -3.49 -11.97 4.52
C PHE A 62 -3.44 -10.49 4.16
N ALA A 63 -3.15 -9.62 5.13
CA ALA A 63 -2.99 -8.20 4.89
C ALA A 63 -1.82 -7.88 3.94
N PHE A 64 -0.70 -8.58 4.10
CA PHE A 64 0.46 -8.45 3.21
C PHE A 64 0.11 -8.87 1.78
N ALA A 65 -0.51 -10.05 1.61
CA ALA A 65 -0.92 -10.56 0.32
C ALA A 65 -1.85 -9.58 -0.42
N LEU A 66 -2.88 -9.05 0.27
CA LEU A 66 -3.79 -8.07 -0.32
C LEU A 66 -3.10 -6.74 -0.66
N ALA A 67 -2.16 -6.28 0.17
CA ALA A 67 -1.36 -5.09 -0.14
C ALA A 67 -0.50 -5.29 -1.40
N CYS A 68 0.16 -6.44 -1.55
CA CYS A 68 0.92 -6.80 -2.75
C CYS A 68 0.01 -6.91 -3.99
N THR A 69 -1.17 -7.53 -3.86
CA THR A 69 -2.16 -7.60 -4.95
C THR A 69 -2.65 -6.21 -5.35
N THR A 70 -2.80 -5.29 -4.40
CA THR A 70 -3.21 -3.91 -4.68
C THR A 70 -2.12 -3.15 -5.43
N ALA A 71 -0.85 -3.31 -5.03
CA ALA A 71 0.28 -2.74 -5.76
C ALA A 71 0.35 -3.27 -7.20
N LEU A 72 0.18 -4.58 -7.38
CA LEU A 72 0.09 -5.18 -8.72
C LEU A 72 -1.11 -4.65 -9.51
N GLY A 73 -2.28 -4.55 -8.89
CA GLY A 73 -3.47 -4.02 -9.53
C GLY A 73 -3.31 -2.57 -9.98
N TRP A 74 -2.54 -1.77 -9.23
CA TRP A 74 -2.20 -0.40 -9.62
C TRP A 74 -1.37 -0.37 -10.90
N GLU A 75 -0.26 -1.12 -10.96
CA GLU A 75 0.59 -1.19 -12.16
C GLU A 75 -0.17 -1.71 -13.39
N LEU A 76 -1.04 -2.70 -13.20
CA LEU A 76 -1.91 -3.20 -14.28
C LEU A 76 -2.89 -2.14 -14.76
N THR A 77 -3.35 -1.27 -13.86
CA THR A 77 -4.24 -0.15 -14.22
C THR A 77 -3.49 0.91 -14.99
N GLU A 78 -2.28 1.28 -14.57
CA GLU A 78 -1.41 2.20 -15.33
C GLU A 78 -1.11 1.65 -16.72
N PHE A 79 -0.72 0.37 -16.82
CA PHE A 79 -0.53 -0.31 -18.09
C PHE A 79 -1.77 -0.23 -18.98
N ALA A 80 -2.96 -0.56 -18.44
CA ALA A 80 -4.20 -0.52 -19.20
C ALA A 80 -4.56 0.89 -19.68
N ILE A 81 -4.33 1.91 -18.85
CA ILE A 81 -4.54 3.32 -19.23
C ILE A 81 -3.56 3.71 -20.34
N ASP A 82 -2.29 3.32 -20.26
CA ASP A 82 -1.31 3.57 -21.32
C ASP A 82 -1.74 2.93 -22.65
N GLN A 83 -2.30 1.71 -22.62
CA GLN A 83 -2.79 1.04 -23.84
C GLN A 83 -4.05 1.69 -24.43
N VAL A 84 -4.98 2.17 -23.59
CA VAL A 84 -6.29 2.65 -24.04
C VAL A 84 -6.29 4.16 -24.33
N ALA A 85 -5.54 4.95 -23.56
CA ALA A 85 -5.54 6.41 -23.63
C ALA A 85 -4.25 6.99 -24.24
N GLY A 86 -3.25 6.15 -24.56
CA GLY A 86 -1.99 6.60 -25.13
C GLY A 86 -1.17 7.48 -24.18
N THR A 87 -1.34 7.29 -22.86
CA THR A 87 -0.54 7.96 -21.84
C THR A 87 0.85 7.32 -21.72
N SER A 88 1.67 7.88 -20.82
CA SER A 88 2.98 7.31 -20.46
C SER A 88 3.12 7.32 -18.95
N LEU A 89 2.17 6.66 -18.27
CA LEU A 89 2.17 6.51 -16.82
C LEU A 89 3.28 5.57 -16.38
N GLN A 90 3.47 4.46 -17.10
CA GLN A 90 4.63 3.60 -16.91
C GLN A 90 5.80 4.20 -17.70
N GLU A 91 6.78 4.77 -17.00
CA GLU A 91 7.98 5.33 -17.64
C GLU A 91 8.97 4.24 -18.11
N GLY A 92 8.61 2.97 -17.89
CA GLY A 92 9.30 1.79 -18.39
C GLY A 92 9.31 0.66 -17.37
N ARG A 93 10.02 -0.42 -17.69
CA ARG A 93 10.04 -1.62 -16.82
C ARG A 93 10.71 -1.36 -15.46
N VAL A 94 11.73 -0.51 -15.44
CA VAL A 94 12.45 -0.20 -14.19
C VAL A 94 11.55 0.56 -13.23
N ASP A 95 10.79 1.52 -13.77
CA ASP A 95 9.81 2.32 -13.04
C ASP A 95 8.75 1.43 -12.38
N THR A 96 8.03 0.63 -13.18
CA THR A 96 7.06 -0.38 -12.72
C THR A 96 7.62 -1.32 -11.65
N MET A 97 8.83 -1.86 -11.87
CA MET A 97 9.43 -2.80 -10.92
C MET A 97 9.84 -2.09 -9.63
N SER A 98 10.34 -0.86 -9.71
CA SER A 98 10.66 -0.07 -8.52
C SER A 98 9.40 0.29 -7.72
N ASP A 99 8.30 0.63 -8.39
CA ASP A 99 7.03 0.97 -7.76
C ASP A 99 6.41 -0.23 -7.03
N LEU A 100 6.46 -1.42 -7.65
CA LEU A 100 6.10 -2.67 -6.99
C LEU A 100 6.99 -2.96 -5.79
N MET A 101 8.32 -2.89 -5.95
CA MET A 101 9.26 -3.18 -4.85
C MET A 101 9.06 -2.23 -3.67
N LEU A 102 8.90 -0.93 -3.93
CA LEU A 102 8.68 0.06 -2.89
C LEU A 102 7.36 -0.18 -2.15
N SER A 103 6.28 -0.49 -2.87
CA SER A 103 4.99 -0.82 -2.27
C SER A 103 5.07 -2.08 -1.40
N VAL A 104 5.72 -3.15 -1.88
CA VAL A 104 5.93 -4.38 -1.11
C VAL A 104 6.77 -4.12 0.14
N CYS A 105 7.87 -3.36 0.02
CA CYS A 105 8.71 -2.98 1.15
C CYS A 105 7.96 -2.16 2.20
N GLY A 106 7.14 -1.19 1.77
CA GLY A 106 6.30 -0.39 2.66
C GLY A 106 5.29 -1.23 3.44
N ALA A 107 4.62 -2.16 2.73
CA ALA A 107 3.69 -3.10 3.35
C ALA A 107 4.40 -4.01 4.37
N ALA A 108 5.54 -4.59 4.00
CA ALA A 108 6.32 -5.47 4.86
C ALA A 108 6.82 -4.73 6.12
N LEU A 109 7.39 -3.53 5.96
CA LEU A 109 7.90 -2.75 7.09
C LEU A 109 6.79 -2.40 8.07
N PHE A 110 5.64 -1.92 7.56
CA PHE A 110 4.50 -1.57 8.41
C PHE A 110 4.02 -2.78 9.23
N LEU A 111 3.82 -3.93 8.58
CA LEU A 111 3.33 -5.13 9.25
C LEU A 111 4.35 -5.71 10.24
N ALA A 112 5.65 -5.68 9.91
CA ALA A 112 6.71 -6.10 10.82
C ALA A 112 6.73 -5.23 12.08
N PHE A 113 6.66 -3.91 11.92
CA PHE A 113 6.59 -2.97 13.05
C PHE A 113 5.34 -3.21 13.90
N ALA A 114 4.18 -3.37 13.27
CA ALA A 114 2.92 -3.66 13.96
C ALA A 114 2.99 -5.00 14.72
N ALA A 115 3.59 -6.04 14.14
CA ALA A 115 3.77 -7.33 14.80
C ALA A 115 4.68 -7.20 16.04
N ILE A 116 5.83 -6.54 15.91
CA ILE A 116 6.78 -6.34 17.03
C ILE A 116 6.16 -5.54 18.18
N THR A 117 5.42 -4.47 17.85
CA THR A 117 4.76 -3.64 18.88
C THR A 117 3.61 -4.36 19.56
N SER A 118 2.84 -5.16 18.82
CA SER A 118 1.77 -6.00 19.40
C SER A 118 2.31 -7.12 20.29
N TRP A 119 3.49 -7.67 19.97
CA TRP A 119 4.17 -8.66 20.80
C TRP A 119 4.66 -8.08 22.14
N LYS A 120 5.12 -6.83 22.12
CA LYS A 120 5.66 -6.15 23.30
C LYS A 120 4.60 -5.63 24.27
N ALA A 121 3.35 -5.48 23.86
CA ALA A 121 2.27 -5.16 24.78
C ALA A 121 2.04 -6.38 25.68
N PRO A 122 2.34 -6.31 27.00
CA PRO A 122 1.90 -7.36 27.91
C PRO A 122 0.38 -7.42 27.81
N ALA A 123 -0.18 -8.63 27.72
CA ALA A 123 -1.61 -8.82 27.87
C ALA A 123 -2.03 -8.24 29.22
N ALA A 124 -2.53 -7.00 29.24
CA ALA A 124 -3.23 -6.45 30.38
C ALA A 124 -4.49 -7.31 30.51
N ARG A 125 -4.43 -8.28 31.44
CA ARG A 125 -5.56 -9.03 31.94
C ARG A 125 -6.40 -8.13 32.83
#